data_AF-A0AAX2UZE0-F1
#
_entry.id   AF-A0AAX2UZE0-F1
#
_cell.length_a   1.000
_cell.length_b   1.000
_cell.length_c   1.000
_cell.angle_alpha   90.00
_cell.angle_beta   90.00
_cell.angle_gamma   90.00
#
_symmetry.space_group_name_H-M   'P 1'
#
loop_
_entity.id
_entity.type
_entity.pdbx_description
1 polymer ?
#
loop_
_entity_poly.entity_id
_entity_poly.type
_entity_poly.pdbx_seq_one_letter_code
_entity_poly.pdbx_strand_id
1 'polypeptide(L)'
;MFVTKAKYEGALKRIRFQSSIIEEMAKHAQAMHEENTLLRHRLMRARMTTNVNVVAQQFSPEEIDRLIRLCHPDKHGNSESATVMTQKLLDIRGR
;
A
#
# COMPACT_ATOMS: atom_id res chain seq x y z
N MET A 1 51.57 -25.73 -23.52
CA MET A 1 50.87 -26.88 -22.90
C MET A 1 49.45 -26.89 -23.45
N PHE A 2 49.08 -27.88 -24.27
CA PHE A 2 47.76 -27.90 -24.94
C PHE A 2 46.79 -28.82 -24.19
N VAL A 3 45.56 -28.36 -24.01
CA VAL A 3 44.49 -29.13 -23.38
C VAL A 3 44.03 -30.21 -24.38
N THR A 4 43.87 -31.45 -23.93
CA THR A 4 43.38 -32.52 -24.81
C THR A 4 41.94 -32.25 -25.22
N LYS A 5 41.58 -32.62 -26.45
CA LYS A 5 40.23 -32.43 -27.01
C LYS A 5 39.12 -32.92 -26.05
N ALA A 6 39.31 -34.08 -25.44
CA ALA A 6 38.36 -34.65 -24.47
C ALA A 6 38.17 -33.77 -23.21
N LYS A 7 39.26 -33.18 -22.68
CA LYS A 7 39.19 -32.27 -21.52
C LYS A 7 38.45 -30.98 -21.87
N TYR A 8 38.68 -30.45 -23.08
CA TYR A 8 37.99 -29.26 -23.58
C TYR A 8 36.49 -29.51 -23.79
N GLU A 9 36.12 -30.62 -24.43
CA GLU A 9 34.71 -31.00 -24.62
C GLU A 9 33.99 -31.23 -23.28
N GLY A 10 34.66 -31.85 -22.31
CA GLY A 10 34.12 -32.00 -20.95
C GLY A 10 33.89 -30.67 -20.25
N ALA A 11 34.78 -29.69 -20.43
CA ALA A 11 34.60 -28.34 -19.91
C ALA A 11 33.41 -27.62 -20.57
N LEU A 12 33.27 -27.71 -21.89
CA LEU A 12 32.15 -27.12 -22.62
C LEU A 12 30.79 -27.69 -22.19
N LYS A 13 30.70 -29.00 -21.95
CA LYS A 13 29.46 -29.63 -21.43
C LYS A 13 29.08 -29.08 -20.05
N ARG A 14 30.05 -28.91 -19.16
CA ARG A 14 29.81 -28.32 -17.82
C ARG A 14 29.38 -26.86 -17.91
N ILE A 15 30.04 -26.06 -18.75
CA ILE A 15 29.68 -24.66 -18.95
C ILE A 15 28.25 -24.56 -19.48
N ARG A 16 27.90 -25.35 -20.50
CA ARG A 16 26.53 -25.37 -21.05
C ARG A 16 25.49 -25.73 -20.00
N PHE A 17 25.77 -26.74 -19.18
CA PHE A 17 24.89 -27.15 -18.10
C PHE A 17 24.76 -26.08 -17.01
N GLN A 18 25.84 -25.40 -16.64
CA GLN A 18 25.78 -24.29 -15.70
C GLN A 18 25.00 -23.10 -16.28
N SER A 19 25.19 -22.79 -17.56
CA SER A 19 24.42 -21.76 -18.25
C SER A 19 22.92 -22.05 -18.26
N SER A 20 22.50 -23.31 -18.47
CA SER A 20 21.08 -23.66 -18.44
C SER A 20 20.47 -23.48 -17.05
N ILE A 21 21.21 -23.82 -15.98
CA ILE A 21 20.74 -23.60 -14.60
C ILE A 21 20.58 -22.10 -14.32
N ILE A 22 21.56 -21.29 -14.71
CA ILE A 22 21.52 -19.84 -14.51
C ILE A 22 20.32 -19.23 -15.25
N GLU A 23 20.02 -19.71 -16.46
CA GLU A 23 18.88 -19.24 -17.23
C GLU A 23 17.54 -19.58 -16.55
N GLU A 24 17.40 -20.78 -16.00
CA GLU A 24 16.20 -21.17 -15.23
C GLU A 24 16.06 -20.33 -13.95
N MET A 25 17.15 -20.11 -13.22
CA MET A 25 17.14 -19.25 -12.03
C MET A 25 16.73 -17.81 -12.37
N ALA A 26 17.22 -17.29 -13.51
CA ALA A 26 16.86 -15.96 -13.98
C ALA A 26 15.36 -15.86 -14.32
N LYS A 27 14.81 -16.87 -15.01
CA LYS A 27 13.37 -16.94 -15.31
C LYS A 27 12.52 -16.98 -14.03
N HIS A 28 12.94 -17.77 -13.04
CA HIS A 28 12.23 -17.84 -11.76
C HIS A 28 12.29 -16.50 -10.99
N ALA A 29 13.46 -15.84 -10.97
CA ALA A 29 13.61 -14.53 -10.36
C ALA A 29 12.74 -13.47 -11.04
N GLN A 30 12.61 -13.51 -12.37
CA GLN A 30 11.71 -12.63 -13.12
C GLN A 30 10.24 -12.88 -12.76
N ALA A 31 9.79 -14.14 -12.74
CA ALA A 31 8.42 -14.47 -12.33
C ALA A 31 8.09 -14.00 -10.90
N MET A 32 9.02 -14.19 -9.96
CA MET A 32 8.89 -13.70 -8.58
C MET A 32 8.83 -12.17 -8.51
N HIS A 33 9.55 -11.47 -9.38
CA HIS A 33 9.51 -10.01 -9.47
C HIS A 33 8.15 -9.52 -10.00
N GLU A 34 7.64 -10.15 -11.06
CA GLU A 34 6.32 -9.86 -11.63
C GLU A 34 5.21 -10.09 -10.59
N GLU A 35 5.25 -11.21 -9.86
CA GLU A 35 4.28 -11.45 -8.79
C GLU A 35 4.35 -10.38 -7.69
N ASN A 36 5.54 -10.01 -7.25
CA ASN A 36 5.72 -8.95 -6.25
C ASN A 36 5.18 -7.60 -6.73
N THR A 37 5.36 -7.24 -8.00
CA THR A 37 4.83 -5.99 -8.55
C THR A 37 3.30 -6.00 -8.59
N LEU A 38 2.69 -7.13 -8.98
CA LEU A 38 1.24 -7.33 -8.94
C LEU A 38 0.67 -7.24 -7.52
N LEU A 39 1.32 -7.88 -6.54
CA LEU A 39 0.90 -7.83 -5.15
C LEU A 39 0.99 -6.42 -4.58
N ARG A 40 2.05 -5.68 -4.89
CA ARG A 40 2.19 -4.25 -4.51
C ARG A 40 1.08 -3.41 -5.10
N HIS A 41 0.74 -3.61 -6.37
CA HIS A 41 -0.36 -2.88 -7.01
C HIS A 41 -1.72 -3.21 -6.38
N ARG A 42 -1.99 -4.49 -6.09
CA ARG A 42 -3.23 -4.91 -5.38
C ARG A 42 -3.33 -4.29 -4.00
N LEU A 43 -2.24 -4.32 -3.23
CA LEU A 43 -2.18 -3.71 -1.89
C LEU A 43 -2.39 -2.19 -1.95
N MET A 44 -1.79 -1.51 -2.93
CA MET A 44 -1.99 -0.08 -3.13
C MET A 44 -3.47 0.24 -3.39
N ARG A 45 -4.12 -0.51 -4.29
CA ARG A 45 -5.55 -0.35 -4.57
C ARG A 45 -6.41 -0.61 -3.35
N ALA A 46 -6.15 -1.69 -2.61
CA ALA A 46 -6.89 -2.02 -1.39
C ALA A 46 -6.78 -0.89 -0.33
N ARG A 47 -5.58 -0.36 -0.10
CA ARG A 47 -5.34 0.77 0.81
C ARG A 47 -6.08 2.04 0.38
N MET A 48 -6.15 2.32 -0.93
CA MET A 48 -6.92 3.47 -1.43
C MET A 48 -8.42 3.30 -1.15
N THR A 49 -8.96 2.09 -1.34
CA THR A 49 -10.39 1.82 -1.07
C THR A 49 -10.74 1.86 0.42
N THR A 50 -9.85 1.39 1.31
CA THR A 50 -10.11 1.45 2.76
C THR A 50 -10.14 2.88 3.29
N ASN A 51 -9.31 3.77 2.76
CA ASN A 51 -9.29 5.17 3.20
C ASN A 51 -10.56 5.95 2.81
N VAL A 52 -11.27 5.56 1.75
CA VAL A 52 -12.51 6.24 1.34
C VAL A 52 -13.70 5.84 2.22
N ASN A 53 -13.76 4.57 2.66
CA ASN A 53 -14.89 4.08 3.48
C ASN A 53 -14.76 4.38 4.99
N VAL A 54 -13.56 4.66 5.52
CA VAL A 54 -13.41 5.06 6.94
C VAL A 54 -13.97 6.46 7.20
N VAL A 55 -14.02 7.33 6.19
CA VAL A 55 -14.53 8.70 6.34
C VAL A 55 -16.06 8.74 6.41
N ALA A 56 -16.75 7.72 5.87
CA ALA A 56 -18.21 7.72 5.80
C ALA A 56 -18.91 7.39 7.14
N GLN A 57 -18.18 6.96 8.17
CA GLN A 57 -18.80 6.57 9.44
C GLN A 57 -17.84 6.69 10.64
N GLN A 58 -17.03 7.75 10.69
CA GLN A 58 -16.07 7.94 11.79
C GLN A 58 -16.75 8.28 13.13
N PHE A 59 -17.95 8.88 13.10
CA PHE A 59 -18.72 9.22 14.28
C PHE A 59 -20.19 8.86 14.09
N SER A 60 -20.82 8.30 15.13
CA SER A 60 -22.27 8.12 15.16
C SER A 60 -22.97 9.49 15.27
N PRO A 61 -24.27 9.59 14.89
CA PRO A 61 -25.05 10.82 15.08
C PRO A 61 -25.02 11.34 16.52
N GLU A 62 -25.06 10.43 17.50
CA GLU A 62 -25.00 10.77 18.92
C GLU A 62 -23.62 11.29 19.33
N GLU A 63 -22.54 10.78 18.73
CA GLU A 63 -21.18 11.28 18.96
C GLU A 63 -20.99 12.68 18.38
N ILE A 64 -21.55 12.95 17.20
CA ILE A 64 -21.55 14.28 16.58
C ILE A 64 -22.30 15.28 17.50
N ASP A 65 -23.46 14.90 18.03
CA ASP A 65 -24.22 15.74 18.97
C ASP A 65 -23.43 16.07 20.24
N ARG A 66 -22.64 15.11 20.75
CA ARG A 66 -21.74 15.35 21.89
C ARG A 66 -20.61 16.30 21.52
N LEU A 67 -19.98 16.11 20.36
CA LEU A 67 -18.90 16.97 19.88
C LEU A 67 -19.37 18.42 19.67
N ILE A 68 -20.57 18.62 19.11
CA ILE A 68 -21.18 19.95 18.97
C ILE A 68 -21.34 20.64 20.33
N ARG A 69 -21.81 19.91 21.35
CA ARG A 69 -21.98 20.44 22.72
C ARG A 69 -20.66 20.75 23.42
N LEU A 70 -19.58 20.08 23.05
CA LEU A 70 -18.23 20.31 23.57
C LEU A 70 -17.60 21.55 22.94
N CYS A 71 -17.78 21.73 21.63
CA CYS A 71 -17.21 22.84 20.87
C CYS A 71 -18.09 24.11 20.85
N HIS A 72 -19.26 24.10 21.50
CA HIS A 72 -20.25 25.18 21.37
C HIS A 72 -19.64 26.58 21.64
N PRO A 73 -19.81 27.55 20.72
CA PRO A 73 -19.14 28.85 20.79
C PRO A 73 -19.44 29.62 22.10
N ASP A 74 -20.66 29.56 22.63
CA ASP A 74 -21.00 30.17 23.93
C ASP A 74 -20.09 29.72 25.08
N LYS A 75 -19.65 28.45 25.08
CA LYS A 75 -18.78 27.92 26.14
C LYS A 75 -17.32 28.35 25.99
N HIS A 76 -16.95 28.85 24.81
CA HIS A 76 -15.59 29.24 24.44
C HIS A 76 -15.50 30.73 24.07
N GLY A 77 -16.41 31.54 24.62
CA GLY A 77 -16.40 33.00 24.43
C GLY A 77 -16.51 33.44 22.97
N ASN A 78 -17.26 32.69 22.15
CA ASN A 78 -17.40 32.91 20.70
C ASN A 78 -16.07 32.88 19.95
N SER A 79 -15.10 32.10 20.42
CA SER A 79 -13.84 31.92 19.68
C SER A 79 -14.10 31.43 18.25
N GLU A 80 -13.31 31.94 17.31
CA GLU A 80 -13.40 31.59 15.90
C GLU A 80 -13.23 30.08 15.69
N SER A 81 -12.28 29.47 16.38
CA SER A 81 -12.02 28.03 16.33
C SER A 81 -13.23 27.19 16.75
N ALA A 82 -13.93 27.58 17.83
CA ALA A 82 -15.14 26.90 18.29
C ALA A 82 -16.25 27.01 17.25
N THR A 83 -16.47 28.21 16.72
CA THR A 83 -17.47 28.48 15.68
C THR A 83 -17.23 27.66 14.42
N VAL A 84 -15.99 27.64 13.91
CA VAL A 84 -15.60 26.90 12.71
C VAL A 84 -15.78 25.39 12.91
N MET A 85 -15.40 24.86 14.07
CA MET A 85 -15.55 23.42 14.35
C MET A 85 -17.01 23.02 14.54
N THR A 86 -17.81 23.81 15.25
CA THR A 86 -19.25 23.56 15.39
C THR A 86 -19.95 23.57 14.05
N GLN A 87 -19.60 24.49 13.14
CA GLN A 87 -20.19 24.53 11.80
C GLN A 87 -19.83 23.28 10.99
N LYS A 88 -18.57 22.85 10.99
CA LYS A 88 -18.15 21.61 10.33
C LYS A 88 -18.90 20.38 10.87
N LEU A 89 -19.08 20.30 12.18
CA LEU A 89 -19.82 19.19 12.81
C LEU A 89 -21.31 19.22 12.45
N LEU A 90 -21.92 20.40 12.32
CA LEU A 90 -23.30 20.54 11.85
C LEU A 90 -23.47 20.13 10.39
N ASP A 91 -22.47 20.38 9.54
CA ASP A 91 -22.48 19.94 8.14
C ASP A 91 -22.36 18.41 8.03
N ILE A 92 -21.52 17.79 8.88
CA ILE A 92 -21.38 16.32 8.98
C ILE A 92 -22.67 15.67 9.51
N ARG A 93 -23.38 16.32 10.44
CA ARG A 93 -24.68 15.86 10.96
C ARG A 93 -25.77 15.76 9.88
N GLY A 94 -25.59 16.46 8.76
CA GLY A 94 -26.53 16.46 7.63
C GLY A 94 -27.80 17.24 7.94
N ARG A 95 -27.68 18.56 8.11
CA ARG A 95 -28.83 19.48 8.25
C ARG A 95 -29.99 19.14 7.32
#